data_AF-A0A9D1DKW0-F1
#
_entry.id   AF-A0A9D1DKW0-F1
#
_cell.length_a   1.000
_cell.length_b   1.000
_cell.length_c   1.000
_cell.angle_alpha   90.00
_cell.angle_beta   90.00
_cell.angle_gamma   90.00
#
_symmetry.space_group_name_H-M   'P 1'
#
loop_
_entity.id
_entity.type
_entity.pdbx_description
1 polymer ?
#
loop_
_entity_poly.entity_id
_entity_poly.type
_entity_poly.pdbx_seq_one_letter_code
_entity_poly.pdbx_strand_id
1 'polypeptide(L)'
;MSEIFRKPATEEELAAMDRYWRAANYLSACQLYLLDNPLLEKPLCEDDIKKKIVGHWGTVPGQNFIYTHLNRVIKEFDLDMIYISGPGHGGNAMVAQDWLDGSYQEIYPNITRDKEGMQRLFKQFSFPGGVPSHVAPETPGSINEGGELGYSLAHAFGAVTDNPTLIAAT
;
A
#
# COMPACT_ATOMS: atom_id res chain seq x y z
N MET A 1 20.60 -2.41 27.10
CA MET A 1 20.03 -2.94 25.85
C MET A 1 20.01 -4.45 25.99
N SER A 2 18.85 -5.08 26.18
CA SER A 2 18.74 -6.52 26.04
C SER A 2 19.14 -6.88 24.61
N GLU A 3 19.98 -7.91 24.43
CA GLU A 3 20.27 -8.42 23.09
C GLU A 3 18.96 -8.87 22.45
N ILE A 4 18.52 -8.13 21.43
CA ILE A 4 17.37 -8.52 20.62
C ILE A 4 17.87 -9.63 19.70
N PHE A 5 17.73 -10.88 20.16
CA PHE A 5 18.05 -12.03 19.33
C PHE A 5 17.04 -12.13 18.19
N ARG A 6 17.50 -11.86 16.97
CA ARG A 6 16.76 -12.08 15.74
C ARG A 6 16.34 -13.54 15.67
N LYS A 7 15.04 -13.82 15.72
CA LYS A 7 14.52 -15.14 15.40
C LYS A 7 14.37 -15.22 13.88
N PRO A 8 14.85 -16.30 13.22
CA PRO A 8 14.46 -16.57 11.86
C PRO A 8 12.93 -16.63 11.76
N ALA A 9 12.37 -16.11 10.67
CA ALA A 9 10.94 -16.26 10.41
C ALA A 9 10.62 -17.75 10.31
N THR A 10 9.54 -18.16 10.96
CA THR A 10 8.99 -19.51 10.81
C THR A 10 8.37 -19.69 9.41
N GLU A 11 8.25 -20.93 8.96
CA GLU A 11 7.55 -21.24 7.71
C GLU A 11 6.10 -20.74 7.70
N GLU A 12 5.44 -20.76 8.87
CA GLU A 12 4.08 -20.24 9.03
C GLU A 12 4.02 -18.71 8.82
N GLU A 13 4.95 -17.97 9.42
CA GLU A 13 5.06 -16.51 9.22
C GLU A 13 5.38 -16.18 7.76
N LEU A 14 6.32 -16.89 7.13
CA LEU A 14 6.65 -16.71 5.72
C LEU A 14 5.43 -16.97 4.83
N ALA A 15 4.67 -18.02 5.10
CA ALA A 15 3.43 -18.32 4.36
C ALA A 15 2.35 -17.25 4.59
N ALA A 16 2.24 -16.69 5.80
CA ALA A 16 1.30 -15.61 6.09
C ALA A 16 1.68 -14.31 5.37
N MET A 17 2.98 -13.97 5.36
CA MET A 17 3.52 -12.83 4.63
C MET A 17 3.30 -12.98 3.12
N ASP A 18 3.54 -14.15 2.54
CA ASP A 18 3.26 -14.41 1.12
C ASP A 18 1.78 -14.19 0.78
N ARG A 19 0.85 -14.70 1.60
CA ARG A 19 -0.59 -14.47 1.41
C ARG A 19 -0.93 -12.98 1.46
N TYR A 20 -0.38 -12.25 2.42
CA TYR A 20 -0.61 -10.82 2.56
C TYR A 20 -0.05 -10.03 1.36
N TRP A 21 1.18 -10.33 0.95
CA TRP A 21 1.81 -9.73 -0.22
C TRP A 21 1.01 -9.98 -1.50
N ARG A 22 0.53 -11.20 -1.71
CA ARG A 22 -0.33 -11.56 -2.85
C ARG A 22 -1.69 -10.87 -2.79
N ALA A 23 -2.28 -10.71 -1.61
CA ALA A 23 -3.51 -9.94 -1.44
C ALA A 23 -3.30 -8.47 -1.80
N ALA A 24 -2.21 -7.86 -1.33
CA ALA A 24 -1.86 -6.48 -1.69
C ALA A 24 -1.65 -6.34 -3.21
N ASN A 25 -0.91 -7.26 -3.83
CA ASN A 25 -0.72 -7.27 -5.28
C ASN A 25 -2.03 -7.41 -6.06
N TYR A 26 -2.96 -8.26 -5.58
CA TYR A 26 -4.27 -8.42 -6.18
C TYR A 26 -5.08 -7.12 -6.12
N LEU A 27 -5.15 -6.49 -4.94
CA LEU A 27 -5.82 -5.20 -4.75
C LEU A 27 -5.19 -4.11 -5.62
N SER A 28 -3.86 -4.01 -5.66
CA SER A 28 -3.16 -3.01 -6.46
C SER A 28 -3.34 -3.22 -7.97
N ALA A 29 -3.37 -4.48 -8.44
CA ALA A 29 -3.66 -4.78 -9.84
C ALA A 29 -5.11 -4.43 -10.17
N CYS A 30 -6.07 -4.83 -9.35
CA CYS A 30 -7.48 -4.57 -9.61
C CYS A 30 -7.84 -3.08 -9.55
N GLN A 31 -7.14 -2.28 -8.74
CA GLN A 31 -7.22 -0.81 -8.81
C GLN A 31 -6.87 -0.25 -10.20
N LEU A 32 -5.96 -0.87 -10.96
CA LEU A 32 -5.63 -0.43 -12.32
C LEU A 32 -6.71 -0.82 -13.34
N TYR A 33 -7.29 -2.00 -13.18
CA TYR A 33 -8.07 -2.63 -14.25
C TYR A 33 -9.58 -2.66 -14.02
N LEU A 34 -10.08 -2.83 -12.79
CA LEU A 34 -11.47 -3.21 -12.55
C LEU A 34 -12.39 -2.04 -12.19
N LEU A 35 -13.62 -2.08 -12.71
CA LEU A 35 -14.78 -1.25 -12.34
C LEU A 35 -15.78 -2.00 -11.46
N ASP A 36 -15.87 -3.32 -11.66
CA ASP A 36 -16.81 -4.23 -10.99
C ASP A 36 -16.17 -5.63 -10.89
N ASN A 37 -16.90 -6.58 -10.30
CA ASN A 37 -16.48 -7.97 -10.12
C ASN A 37 -15.15 -8.10 -9.35
N PRO A 38 -15.01 -7.45 -8.18
CA PRO A 38 -13.73 -7.31 -7.49
C PRO A 38 -13.16 -8.63 -6.95
N LEU A 39 -13.94 -9.71 -6.95
CA LEU A 39 -13.54 -11.05 -6.50
C LEU A 39 -13.63 -12.11 -7.61
N LEU A 40 -13.92 -11.70 -8.86
CA LEU A 40 -14.05 -12.58 -10.01
C LEU A 40 -15.05 -13.75 -9.81
N GLU A 41 -16.18 -13.48 -9.14
CA GLU A 41 -17.21 -14.48 -8.86
C GLU A 41 -17.96 -14.92 -10.13
N LYS A 42 -17.98 -14.05 -11.15
CA LYS A 42 -18.41 -14.38 -12.51
C LYS A 42 -17.19 -14.32 -13.45
N PRO A 43 -17.21 -15.04 -14.59
CA PRO A 43 -16.19 -14.87 -15.61
C PRO A 43 -16.02 -13.40 -15.99
N LEU A 44 -14.77 -12.94 -16.03
CA LEU A 44 -14.45 -11.55 -16.34
C LEU A 44 -14.95 -11.19 -17.75
N CYS A 45 -15.62 -10.05 -17.88
CA CYS A 45 -16.02 -9.48 -19.16
C CYS A 45 -15.50 -8.05 -19.34
N GLU A 46 -15.61 -7.51 -20.56
CA GLU A 46 -15.15 -6.15 -20.87
C GLU A 46 -15.84 -5.08 -20.02
N ASP A 47 -17.10 -5.29 -19.63
CA ASP A 47 -17.86 -4.36 -18.78
C ASP A 47 -17.29 -4.24 -17.37
N ASP A 48 -16.56 -5.26 -16.90
CA ASP A 48 -15.89 -5.24 -15.60
C ASP A 48 -14.58 -4.43 -15.64
N ILE A 49 -14.07 -4.06 -16.82
CA ILE A 49 -12.75 -3.44 -17.02
C ILE A 49 -12.87 -1.92 -17.27
N LYS A 50 -11.96 -1.13 -16.69
CA LYS A 50 -11.82 0.31 -16.94
C LYS A 50 -11.52 0.57 -18.41
N LYS A 51 -12.32 1.44 -19.03
CA LYS A 51 -12.12 1.88 -20.43
C LYS A 51 -10.80 2.62 -20.66
N LYS A 52 -10.27 3.27 -19.62
CA LYS A 52 -8.97 3.93 -19.62
C LYS A 52 -8.19 3.39 -18.42
N ILE A 53 -7.08 2.72 -18.70
CA ILE A 53 -6.18 2.20 -17.69
C ILE A 53 -5.15 3.28 -17.40
N VAL A 54 -5.15 3.80 -16.17
CA VAL A 54 -4.25 4.86 -15.72
C VAL A 54 -3.63 4.44 -14.40
N GLY A 55 -2.31 4.58 -14.31
CA GLY A 55 -1.51 4.17 -13.16
C GLY A 55 -0.30 3.34 -13.57
N HIS A 56 0.42 2.81 -12.58
CA HIS A 56 1.66 2.07 -12.81
C HIS A 56 1.60 0.70 -12.13
N TRP A 57 2.26 -0.28 -12.76
CA TRP A 57 2.45 -1.60 -12.18
C TRP A 57 3.92 -1.87 -11.82
N GLY A 58 4.87 -1.38 -12.61
CA GLY A 58 6.27 -1.84 -12.54
C GLY A 58 6.92 -1.79 -11.16
N THR A 59 6.66 -0.75 -10.36
CA THR A 59 7.20 -0.61 -8.99
C THR A 59 6.36 -1.31 -7.91
N VAL A 60 5.08 -1.57 -8.19
CA VAL A 60 4.05 -1.88 -7.18
C VAL A 60 4.31 -3.19 -6.45
N PRO A 61 4.59 -4.33 -7.12
CA PRO A 61 4.88 -5.58 -6.41
C PRO A 61 6.10 -5.51 -5.50
N GLY A 62 7.12 -4.74 -5.91
CA GLY A 62 8.32 -4.51 -5.12
C GLY A 62 8.04 -3.69 -3.87
N GLN A 63 7.24 -2.61 -3.99
CA GLN A 63 6.80 -1.83 -2.83
C GLN A 63 5.92 -2.65 -1.89
N ASN A 64 4.95 -3.41 -2.40
CA ASN A 64 4.13 -4.30 -1.58
C ASN A 64 4.96 -5.37 -0.85
N PHE A 65 6.01 -5.89 -1.49
CA PHE A 65 6.92 -6.84 -0.86
C PHE A 65 7.66 -6.17 0.30
N ILE A 66 8.29 -5.02 0.06
CA ILE A 66 9.02 -4.26 1.09
C ILE A 66 8.09 -3.91 2.24
N TYR A 67 6.91 -3.34 1.97
CA TYR A 67 5.94 -2.95 2.99
C TYR A 67 5.49 -4.15 3.86
N THR A 68 5.24 -5.32 3.25
CA THR A 68 4.90 -6.55 3.97
C THR A 68 6.02 -6.96 4.94
N HIS A 69 7.27 -6.86 4.51
CA HIS A 69 8.43 -7.16 5.34
C HIS A 69 8.67 -6.11 6.43
N LEU A 70 8.40 -4.82 6.14
CA LEU A 70 8.43 -3.75 7.14
C LEU A 70 7.37 -3.97 8.22
N ASN A 71 6.14 -4.31 7.83
CA ASN A 71 5.06 -4.67 8.77
C ASN A 71 5.46 -5.82 9.71
N ARG A 72 6.21 -6.81 9.21
CA ARG A 72 6.73 -7.87 10.07
C ARG A 72 7.70 -7.32 11.12
N VAL A 73 8.70 -6.52 10.72
CA VAL A 73 9.70 -6.02 11.68
C VAL A 73 9.12 -5.00 12.65
N ILE A 74 8.14 -4.19 12.22
CA ILE A 74 7.36 -3.32 13.11
C ILE A 74 6.70 -4.15 14.22
N LYS A 75 6.02 -5.24 13.85
CA LYS A 75 5.35 -6.11 14.82
C LYS A 75 6.30 -6.91 15.71
N GLU A 76 7.42 -7.40 15.15
CA GLU A 76 8.38 -8.23 15.88
C GLU A 76 9.14 -7.43 16.94
N PHE A 77 9.43 -6.16 16.66
CA PHE A 77 10.30 -5.33 17.49
C PHE A 77 9.62 -4.10 18.10
N ASP A 78 8.29 -3.94 17.91
CA ASP A 78 7.50 -2.81 18.40
C ASP A 78 8.10 -1.46 17.99
N LEU A 79 8.31 -1.29 16.68
CA LEU A 79 9.02 -0.13 16.11
C LEU A 79 8.07 0.99 15.70
N ASP A 80 8.45 2.23 16.02
CA ASP A 80 7.88 3.41 15.40
C ASP A 80 8.56 3.64 14.03
N MET A 81 7.79 3.51 12.94
CA MET A 81 8.32 3.53 11.58
C MET A 81 7.39 4.29 10.63
N ILE A 82 7.99 5.11 9.76
CA ILE A 82 7.33 5.76 8.64
C ILE A 82 7.90 5.25 7.31
N TYR A 83 7.03 5.04 6.32
CA TYR A 83 7.42 4.64 4.97
C TYR A 83 7.34 5.83 4.01
N ILE A 84 8.46 6.15 3.36
CA ILE A 84 8.58 7.22 2.37
C ILE A 84 8.70 6.58 1.00
N SER A 85 7.59 6.55 0.24
CA SER A 85 7.61 6.00 -1.11
C SER A 85 8.36 6.93 -2.08
N GLY A 86 9.63 6.63 -2.34
CA GLY A 86 10.40 7.31 -3.40
C GLY A 86 9.76 7.17 -4.79
N PRO A 87 9.49 5.94 -5.28
CA PRO A 87 8.74 5.70 -6.51
C PRO A 87 7.23 5.88 -6.28
N GLY A 88 6.84 7.12 -5.96
CA GLY A 88 5.49 7.48 -5.54
C GLY A 88 4.42 7.34 -6.62
N HIS A 89 4.79 7.13 -7.88
CA HIS A 89 3.87 6.76 -8.96
C HIS A 89 3.21 5.38 -8.78
N GLY A 90 3.63 4.60 -7.77
CA GLY A 90 3.00 3.36 -7.32
C GLY A 90 1.95 3.55 -6.22
N GLY A 91 1.10 4.58 -6.29
CA GLY A 91 0.13 4.93 -5.23
C GLY A 91 -0.82 3.79 -4.84
N ASN A 92 -1.21 2.95 -5.80
CA ASN A 92 -2.03 1.76 -5.60
C ASN A 92 -1.38 0.69 -4.70
N ALA A 93 -0.06 0.73 -4.49
CA ALA A 93 0.60 -0.09 -3.47
C ALA A 93 0.20 0.39 -2.06
N MET A 94 0.35 1.68 -1.78
CA MET A 94 0.05 2.24 -0.45
C MET A 94 -1.45 2.15 -0.13
N VAL A 95 -2.31 2.52 -1.09
CA VAL A 95 -3.77 2.39 -0.94
C VAL A 95 -4.19 0.93 -0.65
N ALA A 96 -3.52 -0.06 -1.24
CA ALA A 96 -3.79 -1.47 -0.94
C ALA A 96 -3.34 -1.86 0.48
N GLN A 97 -2.21 -1.33 0.97
CA GLN A 97 -1.73 -1.56 2.33
C GLN A 97 -2.69 -0.97 3.35
N ASP A 98 -3.07 0.29 3.19
CA ASP A 98 -3.96 1.02 4.10
C ASP A 98 -5.36 0.36 4.15
N TRP A 99 -5.83 -0.20 3.03
CA TRP A 99 -7.10 -0.92 3.01
C TRP A 99 -7.01 -2.28 3.72
N LEU A 100 -5.88 -2.99 3.59
CA LEU A 100 -5.65 -4.27 4.26
C LEU A 100 -5.45 -4.15 5.76
N ASP A 101 -4.83 -3.08 6.25
CA ASP A 101 -4.68 -2.86 7.69
C ASP A 101 -5.93 -2.20 8.32
N GLY A 102 -6.71 -1.47 7.53
CA GLY A 102 -7.99 -0.86 7.91
C GLY A 102 -7.94 0.64 8.13
N SER A 103 -6.75 1.25 8.15
CA SER A 103 -6.57 2.69 8.26
C SER A 103 -7.29 3.46 7.15
N TYR A 104 -7.38 2.88 5.95
CA TYR A 104 -8.11 3.51 4.84
C TYR A 104 -9.61 3.68 5.15
N GLN A 105 -10.24 2.70 5.81
CA GLN A 105 -11.65 2.79 6.21
C GLN A 105 -11.85 3.77 7.38
N GLU A 106 -10.87 3.90 8.28
CA GLU A 106 -10.93 4.87 9.38
C GLU A 106 -11.00 6.31 8.87
N ILE A 107 -10.27 6.61 7.80
CA ILE A 107 -10.27 7.93 7.14
C ILE A 107 -11.42 8.07 6.13
N TYR A 108 -11.74 7.00 5.40
CA TYR A 108 -12.77 6.96 4.37
C TYR A 108 -13.85 5.89 4.67
N PRO A 109 -14.82 6.18 5.56
CA PRO A 109 -15.80 5.19 6.03
C PRO A 109 -16.68 4.57 4.93
N ASN A 110 -16.76 5.22 3.77
CA ASN A 110 -17.48 4.74 2.59
C ASN A 110 -16.73 3.65 1.80
N ILE A 111 -15.45 3.41 2.09
CA ILE A 111 -14.60 2.39 1.47
C ILE A 111 -14.35 1.29 2.50
N THR A 112 -15.38 0.46 2.70
CA THR A 112 -15.39 -0.59 3.73
C THR A 112 -14.48 -1.78 3.40
N ARG A 113 -14.11 -2.56 4.41
CA ARG A 113 -13.37 -3.83 4.28
C ARG A 113 -14.26 -5.02 3.94
N ASP A 114 -15.07 -4.85 2.91
CA ASP A 114 -15.95 -5.87 2.35
C ASP A 114 -15.92 -5.82 0.81
N LYS A 115 -16.75 -6.64 0.16
CA LYS A 115 -16.84 -6.70 -1.30
C LYS A 115 -17.27 -5.38 -1.94
N GLU A 116 -18.22 -4.66 -1.35
CA GLU A 116 -18.71 -3.39 -1.90
C GLU A 116 -17.66 -2.29 -1.77
N GLY A 117 -17.01 -2.21 -0.60
CA GLY A 117 -15.90 -1.29 -0.37
C GLY A 117 -14.70 -1.60 -1.26
N MET A 118 -14.38 -2.88 -1.50
CA MET A 118 -13.35 -3.31 -2.44
C MET A 118 -13.68 -2.88 -3.88
N GLN A 119 -14.93 -3.00 -4.33
CA GLN A 119 -15.35 -2.50 -5.64
C GLN A 119 -15.15 -0.98 -5.74
N ARG A 120 -15.54 -0.22 -4.70
CA ARG A 120 -15.36 1.24 -4.66
C ARG A 120 -13.88 1.60 -4.68
N LEU A 121 -13.05 0.90 -3.90
CA LEU A 121 -11.59 1.05 -3.86
C LEU A 121 -10.97 0.89 -5.26
N PHE A 122 -11.39 -0.14 -6.00
CA PHE A 122 -10.86 -0.38 -7.35
C PHE A 122 -11.31 0.70 -8.32
N LYS A 123 -12.61 1.01 -8.32
CA LYS A 123 -13.20 1.97 -9.24
C LYS A 123 -12.63 3.37 -9.08
N GLN A 124 -12.40 3.85 -7.86
CA GLN A 124 -11.98 5.23 -7.60
C GLN A 124 -10.52 5.53 -8.01
N PHE A 125 -9.65 4.52 -8.09
CA PHE A 125 -8.23 4.76 -8.40
C PHE A 125 -8.05 5.34 -9.81
N SER A 126 -7.41 6.52 -9.91
CA SER A 126 -7.17 7.25 -11.16
C SER A 126 -8.43 7.45 -12.02
N PHE A 127 -9.57 7.69 -11.37
CA PHE A 127 -10.86 7.85 -12.02
C PHE A 127 -11.38 9.29 -11.86
N PRO A 128 -12.16 9.84 -12.81
CA PRO A 128 -12.76 11.16 -12.63
C PRO A 128 -13.57 11.26 -11.32
N GLY A 129 -13.15 12.18 -10.44
CA GLY A 129 -13.74 12.35 -9.10
C GLY A 129 -13.34 11.27 -8.08
N GLY A 130 -12.33 10.45 -8.40
CA GLY A 130 -11.72 9.49 -7.47
C GLY A 130 -10.36 9.98 -6.96
N VAL A 131 -9.45 9.04 -6.72
CA VAL A 131 -8.15 9.29 -6.05
C VAL A 131 -6.98 9.32 -7.05
N PRO A 132 -5.87 10.03 -6.77
CA PRO A 132 -4.68 10.10 -7.61
C PRO A 132 -4.00 8.76 -7.86
N SER A 133 -3.13 8.74 -8.89
CA SER A 133 -2.28 7.59 -9.20
C SER A 133 -1.03 7.50 -8.31
N HIS A 134 -0.67 8.61 -7.66
CA HIS A 134 0.53 8.72 -6.82
C HIS A 134 0.21 8.52 -5.34
N VAL A 135 1.24 8.48 -4.48
CA VAL A 135 1.10 8.43 -3.01
C VAL A 135 0.70 9.82 -2.47
N ALA A 136 -0.36 10.40 -3.02
CA ALA A 136 -0.79 11.76 -2.77
C ALA A 136 -1.11 12.03 -1.28
N PRO A 137 -1.22 13.30 -0.85
CA PRO A 137 -1.49 13.64 0.55
C PRO A 137 -2.81 13.10 1.12
N GLU A 138 -3.73 12.67 0.26
CA GLU A 138 -4.98 12.00 0.65
C GLU A 138 -4.80 10.51 1.01
N THR A 139 -3.65 9.91 0.67
CA THR A 139 -3.32 8.55 1.08
C THR A 139 -2.88 8.55 2.55
N PRO A 140 -3.56 7.80 3.44
CA PRO A 140 -3.16 7.68 4.84
C PRO A 140 -1.67 7.36 5.00
N GLY A 141 -1.02 8.00 5.96
CA GLY A 141 0.42 7.82 6.23
C GLY A 141 1.37 8.53 5.25
N SER A 142 0.89 9.10 4.13
CA SER A 142 1.76 9.81 3.20
C SER A 142 2.21 11.17 3.73
N ILE A 143 3.53 11.40 3.75
CA ILE A 143 4.14 12.73 3.85
C ILE A 143 5.02 13.07 2.63
N ASN A 144 5.03 12.20 1.62
CA ASN A 144 5.87 12.30 0.42
C ASN A 144 5.15 11.68 -0.76
N GLU A 145 4.71 12.52 -1.70
CA GLU A 145 3.96 12.04 -2.86
C GLU A 145 4.80 11.23 -3.86
N GLY A 146 6.08 11.57 -4.00
CA GLY A 146 7.00 10.89 -4.93
C GLY A 146 6.59 10.99 -6.40
N GLY A 147 5.87 12.06 -6.78
CA GLY A 147 5.60 12.41 -8.19
C GLY A 147 6.83 13.01 -8.87
N GLU A 148 7.33 14.12 -8.34
CA GLU A 148 8.67 14.60 -8.68
C GLU A 148 9.70 13.81 -7.87
N LEU A 149 10.51 12.99 -8.55
CA LEU A 149 11.50 12.14 -7.93
C LEU A 149 12.72 12.96 -7.44
N GLY A 150 13.39 12.47 -6.39
CA GLY A 150 14.68 12.99 -5.93
C GLY A 150 14.71 13.43 -4.46
N TYR A 151 13.55 13.61 -3.83
CA TYR A 151 13.46 14.18 -2.48
C TYR A 151 13.25 13.16 -1.35
N SER A 152 13.09 11.87 -1.67
CA SER A 152 12.71 10.85 -0.68
C SER A 152 13.71 10.72 0.47
N LEU A 153 15.02 10.70 0.16
CA LEU A 153 16.06 10.69 1.18
C LEU A 153 16.04 11.98 2.01
N ALA A 154 15.93 13.15 1.39
CA ALA A 154 15.91 14.42 2.12
C ALA A 154 14.71 14.48 3.09
N HIS A 155 13.53 14.04 2.65
CA HIS A 155 12.35 13.94 3.51
C HIS A 155 12.51 12.90 4.62
N ALA A 156 13.09 11.73 4.33
CA ALA A 156 13.36 10.71 5.34
C ALA A 156 14.34 11.20 6.43
N PHE A 157 15.43 11.86 6.03
CA PHE A 157 16.38 12.48 6.97
C PHE A 157 15.71 13.56 7.83
N GLY A 158 14.87 14.40 7.22
CA GLY A 158 14.10 15.42 7.94
C GLY A 158 13.14 14.80 8.96
N ALA A 159 12.43 13.73 8.58
CA ALA A 159 11.43 13.08 9.43
C ALA A 159 12.00 12.52 10.74
N VAL A 160 13.23 11.98 10.71
CA VAL A 160 13.90 11.42 11.90
C VAL A 160 14.72 12.44 12.69
N THR A 161 14.87 13.67 12.19
CA THR A 161 15.63 14.72 12.90
C THR A 161 14.91 15.07 14.20
N ASP A 162 15.65 15.05 15.32
CA ASP A 162 15.12 15.24 16.68
C ASP A 162 13.97 14.27 17.06
N ASN A 163 13.84 13.15 16.34
CA ASN A 163 12.88 12.08 16.62
C ASN A 163 13.61 10.73 16.79
N PRO A 164 14.25 10.51 17.96
CA PRO A 164 15.26 9.45 18.15
C PRO A 164 14.72 8.02 18.11
N THR A 165 13.39 7.84 18.16
CA THR A 165 12.74 6.52 18.10
C THR A 165 12.16 6.19 16.73
N LEU A 166 11.95 7.19 15.88
CA LEU A 166 11.35 7.00 14.56
C LEU A 166 12.37 6.44 13.57
N ILE A 167 11.96 5.40 12.84
CA ILE A 167 12.68 4.86 11.70
C ILE A 167 11.99 5.32 10.42
N ALA A 168 12.73 5.97 9.51
CA ALA A 168 12.26 6.23 8.15
C ALA A 168 12.79 5.15 7.19
N ALA A 169 11.89 4.40 6.57
CA ALA A 169 12.19 3.49 5.47
C ALA A 169 11.85 4.18 4.15
N THR A 170 12.79 4.23 3.19
CA THR A 170 12.64 4.96 1.92
C THR A 170 13.29 4.25 0.74
#